data_AF-A0A841E085-F1
#
_entry.id   AF-A0A841E085-F1
#
_cell.length_a   1.000
_cell.length_b   1.000
_cell.length_c   1.000
_cell.angle_alpha   90.00
_cell.angle_beta   90.00
_cell.angle_gamma   90.00
#
_symmetry.space_group_name_H-M   'P 1'
#
loop_
_entity.id
_entity.type
_entity.pdbx_description
1 polymer ?
#
loop_
_entity_poly.entity_id
_entity_poly.type
_entity_poly.pdbx_seq_one_letter_code
_entity_poly.pdbx_strand_id
1 'polypeptide(L)'
;MATMSGDRGRDGELYIPDEEPEVAVQYSVAQDWAAKVRATVGRISETMPGVRRLLYATNQDIGAKADGLRTELRVGHGIHLDIHDRSWFTERELSHPQRQTAAEELSQQFVDPLLSRRGIGVVVAPALERQDAKLALLHLTLDNRDKATGKGLTKSCFESLVLAQLHDTDTDHRAKASEIEGSIISLLGAGNPTQVRALTRSALSRLSNKHGPVNHHRSTDDYCLSHAENLHLRQNVSQFLLDEQSLEDEIRAAIAEATLDVEAGDQYAQQAAKDLRHAIENVLVRRGEGFASAVATGEVQQIEAGEIFSAAADAKAGSLDRLTQAQAVEIVCQVLDQPSESTQRHLRRLADAYTLFAFLRETPDVQKVVVKIFSEGDLWLDTTVILPLLAETLLLDRQARHYTVLLRAALDAGLRLYVTD
;
A
#
# COMPACT_ATOMS: atom_id res chain seq x y z
N MET A 1 -24.24 -3.77 -26.63
CA MET A 1 -25.11 -3.42 -25.49
C MET A 1 -25.90 -4.67 -25.14
N ALA A 2 -25.73 -5.22 -23.93
CA ALA A 2 -26.53 -6.35 -23.46
C ALA A 2 -27.98 -5.89 -23.20
N THR A 3 -28.95 -6.65 -23.69
CA THR A 3 -30.39 -6.40 -23.55
C THR A 3 -30.87 -6.56 -22.10
N MET A 4 -31.80 -5.69 -21.66
CA MET A 4 -32.44 -5.69 -20.32
C MET A 4 -33.38 -6.89 -20.05
N SER A 5 -33.15 -8.06 -20.65
CA SER A 5 -33.78 -9.30 -20.20
C SER A 5 -32.82 -9.98 -19.24
N GLY A 6 -33.21 -10.15 -17.98
CA GLY A 6 -32.36 -10.67 -16.91
C GLY A 6 -31.52 -11.88 -17.33
N ASP A 7 -30.27 -11.85 -16.88
CA ASP A 7 -29.14 -12.72 -17.20
C ASP A 7 -29.35 -14.24 -16.95
N ARG A 8 -30.54 -14.65 -16.49
CA ARG A 8 -30.86 -16.01 -15.99
C ARG A 8 -29.82 -16.57 -14.99
N GLY A 9 -28.95 -15.71 -14.46
CA GLY A 9 -27.86 -16.05 -13.56
C GLY A 9 -26.55 -16.48 -14.19
N ARG A 10 -26.19 -16.11 -15.43
CA ARG A 10 -24.87 -16.36 -16.02
C ARG A 10 -24.45 -15.24 -16.97
N ASP A 11 -23.22 -14.75 -16.88
CA ASP A 11 -22.75 -13.68 -17.77
C ASP A 11 -22.26 -14.19 -19.15
N GLY A 12 -22.23 -15.51 -19.34
CA GLY A 12 -21.88 -16.16 -20.61
C GLY A 12 -22.11 -17.67 -20.61
N GLU A 13 -22.02 -18.29 -21.79
CA GLU A 13 -22.09 -19.74 -21.97
C GLU A 13 -21.14 -20.21 -23.07
N LEU A 14 -20.62 -21.44 -22.93
CA LEU A 14 -19.91 -22.08 -24.03
C LEU A 14 -20.97 -22.74 -24.94
N TYR A 15 -21.15 -22.17 -26.12
CA TYR A 15 -22.15 -22.63 -27.09
C TYR A 15 -21.50 -23.43 -28.22
N ILE A 16 -22.03 -24.61 -28.49
CA ILE A 16 -21.76 -25.40 -29.69
C ILE A 16 -23.05 -25.43 -30.49
N PRO A 17 -23.03 -25.14 -31.80
CA PRO A 17 -24.23 -25.23 -32.63
C PRO A 17 -24.88 -26.61 -32.52
N ASP A 18 -26.20 -26.63 -32.32
CA ASP A 18 -27.04 -27.83 -32.20
C ASP A 18 -26.94 -28.63 -30.87
N GLU A 19 -26.27 -28.08 -29.84
CA GLU A 19 -26.19 -28.68 -28.50
C GLU A 19 -26.72 -27.74 -27.41
N GLU A 20 -27.33 -28.30 -26.36
CA GLU A 20 -27.68 -27.50 -25.17
C GLU A 20 -26.39 -27.10 -24.42
N PRO A 21 -26.28 -25.87 -23.91
CA PRO A 21 -25.05 -25.40 -23.26
C PRO A 21 -24.75 -26.19 -21.99
N GLU A 22 -23.64 -26.95 -21.99
CA GLU A 22 -23.23 -27.73 -20.81
C GLU A 22 -22.40 -26.90 -19.80
N VAL A 23 -21.85 -25.76 -20.24
CA VAL A 23 -20.95 -24.92 -19.46
C VAL A 23 -21.49 -23.49 -19.37
N ALA A 24 -21.79 -23.07 -18.14
CA ALA A 24 -22.13 -21.69 -17.82
C ALA A 24 -20.90 -20.93 -17.30
N VAL A 25 -20.82 -19.63 -17.61
CA VAL A 25 -19.77 -18.73 -17.11
C VAL A 25 -20.44 -17.61 -16.31
N GLN A 26 -19.90 -17.34 -15.13
CA GLN A 26 -20.28 -16.21 -14.30
C GLN A 26 -19.00 -15.51 -13.86
N TYR A 27 -18.93 -14.19 -14.00
CA TYR A 27 -17.93 -13.38 -13.33
C TYR A 27 -18.56 -12.61 -12.17
N SER A 28 -17.83 -12.42 -11.08
CA SER A 28 -18.32 -11.62 -9.96
C SER A 28 -17.20 -11.06 -9.09
N VAL A 29 -17.49 -9.88 -8.52
CA VAL A 29 -16.68 -9.21 -7.50
C VAL A 29 -17.34 -9.23 -6.12
N ALA A 30 -18.43 -10.00 -5.94
CA ALA A 30 -19.21 -10.03 -4.71
C ALA A 30 -18.44 -10.68 -3.54
N GLN A 31 -18.22 -9.96 -2.44
CA GLN A 31 -17.45 -10.41 -1.27
C GLN A 31 -17.90 -11.79 -0.75
N ASP A 32 -19.20 -12.00 -0.57
CA ASP A 32 -19.75 -13.34 -0.27
C ASP A 32 -19.92 -14.16 -1.56
N TRP A 33 -18.79 -14.62 -2.07
CA TRP A 33 -18.73 -15.45 -3.28
C TRP A 33 -19.48 -16.77 -3.10
N ALA A 34 -19.54 -17.34 -1.89
CA ALA A 34 -20.19 -18.60 -1.64
C ALA A 34 -21.72 -18.48 -1.77
N ALA A 35 -22.32 -17.46 -1.15
CA ALA A 35 -23.73 -17.18 -1.32
C ALA A 35 -24.09 -16.84 -2.77
N LYS A 36 -23.24 -16.05 -3.45
CA LYS A 36 -23.42 -15.71 -4.85
C LYS A 36 -23.44 -16.95 -5.75
N VAL A 37 -22.47 -17.84 -5.57
CA VAL A 37 -22.37 -19.09 -6.34
C VAL A 37 -23.59 -19.98 -6.08
N ARG A 38 -24.05 -20.14 -4.83
CA ARG A 38 -25.28 -20.89 -4.53
C ARG A 38 -26.51 -20.32 -5.22
N ALA A 39 -26.69 -19.00 -5.16
CA ALA A 39 -27.81 -18.32 -5.82
C ALA A 39 -27.76 -18.44 -7.35
N THR A 40 -26.55 -18.46 -7.93
CA THR A 40 -26.35 -18.70 -9.37
C THR A 40 -26.67 -20.15 -9.73
N VAL A 41 -26.18 -21.14 -8.99
CA VAL A 41 -26.50 -22.56 -9.24
C VAL A 41 -27.99 -22.85 -9.11
N GLY A 42 -28.67 -22.28 -8.11
CA GLY A 42 -30.13 -22.41 -7.98
C GLY A 42 -30.86 -21.93 -9.23
N ARG A 43 -30.52 -20.72 -9.72
CA ARG A 43 -31.11 -20.16 -10.94
C ARG A 43 -30.77 -20.97 -12.20
N ILE A 44 -29.54 -21.46 -12.33
CA ILE A 44 -29.12 -22.30 -13.47
C ILE A 44 -29.90 -23.62 -13.46
N SER A 45 -30.06 -24.26 -12.30
CA SER A 45 -30.80 -25.52 -12.17
C SER A 45 -32.26 -25.39 -12.61
N GLU A 46 -32.88 -24.23 -12.38
CA GLU A 46 -34.26 -23.94 -12.79
C GLU A 46 -34.39 -23.53 -14.26
N THR A 47 -33.44 -22.74 -14.77
CA THR A 47 -33.55 -22.11 -16.09
C THR A 47 -32.85 -22.89 -17.21
N MET A 48 -31.89 -23.75 -16.86
CA MET A 48 -31.02 -24.49 -17.78
C MET A 48 -30.55 -25.83 -17.18
N PRO A 49 -31.44 -26.84 -17.13
CA PRO A 49 -31.12 -28.14 -16.53
C PRO A 49 -29.99 -28.91 -17.26
N GLY A 50 -29.65 -28.53 -18.50
CA GLY A 50 -28.54 -29.11 -19.27
C GLY A 50 -27.14 -28.72 -18.78
N VAL A 51 -27.00 -27.66 -17.98
CA VAL A 51 -25.68 -27.19 -17.51
C VAL A 51 -25.11 -28.16 -16.46
N ARG A 52 -23.91 -28.66 -16.74
CA ARG A 52 -23.16 -29.59 -15.86
C ARG A 52 -21.96 -28.94 -15.21
N ARG A 53 -21.52 -27.79 -15.70
CA ARG A 53 -20.33 -27.07 -15.22
C ARG A 53 -20.58 -25.58 -15.12
N LEU A 54 -20.13 -24.99 -14.02
CA LEU A 54 -20.10 -23.54 -13.81
C LEU A 54 -18.64 -23.10 -13.69
N LEU A 55 -18.21 -22.24 -14.61
CA LEU A 55 -16.97 -21.48 -14.50
C LEU A 55 -17.26 -20.19 -13.74
N TYR A 56 -16.71 -20.05 -12.54
CA TYR A 56 -16.88 -18.86 -11.72
C TYR A 56 -15.57 -18.05 -11.69
N ALA A 57 -15.57 -16.90 -12.36
CA ALA A 57 -14.44 -15.99 -12.43
C ALA A 57 -14.55 -14.87 -11.38
N THR A 58 -13.47 -14.62 -10.63
CA THR A 58 -13.44 -13.57 -9.62
C THR A 58 -12.04 -13.00 -9.42
N ASN A 59 -11.96 -11.77 -8.93
CA ASN A 59 -10.72 -11.12 -8.51
C ASN A 59 -10.33 -11.45 -7.06
N GLN A 60 -11.16 -12.20 -6.34
CA GLN A 60 -10.89 -12.62 -4.97
C GLN A 60 -9.90 -13.78 -4.91
N ASP A 61 -9.36 -14.05 -3.72
CA ASP A 61 -8.50 -15.19 -3.42
C ASP A 61 -9.29 -16.24 -2.65
N ILE A 62 -9.69 -17.32 -3.35
CA ILE A 62 -10.57 -18.35 -2.79
C ILE A 62 -9.74 -19.60 -2.45
N GLY A 63 -8.98 -20.10 -3.42
CA GLY A 63 -8.14 -21.29 -3.28
C GLY A 63 -8.92 -22.49 -2.74
N ALA A 64 -8.34 -23.18 -1.75
CA ALA A 64 -8.91 -24.38 -1.14
C ALA A 64 -10.20 -24.13 -0.33
N LYS A 65 -10.54 -22.86 -0.02
CA LYS A 65 -11.76 -22.52 0.75
C LYS A 65 -13.04 -22.96 0.04
N ALA A 66 -12.99 -23.20 -1.26
CA ALA A 66 -14.13 -23.65 -2.06
C ALA A 66 -14.37 -25.16 -2.09
N ASP A 67 -13.51 -26.00 -1.54
CA ASP A 67 -13.62 -27.46 -1.69
C ASP A 67 -14.91 -28.01 -1.07
N GLY A 68 -15.35 -27.43 0.06
CA GLY A 68 -16.65 -27.73 0.66
C GLY A 68 -17.80 -27.39 -0.28
N LEU A 69 -17.79 -26.20 -0.87
CA LEU A 69 -18.82 -25.73 -1.79
C LEU A 69 -18.85 -26.55 -3.10
N ARG A 70 -17.68 -26.91 -3.64
CA ARG A 70 -17.57 -27.80 -4.81
C ARG A 70 -18.27 -29.14 -4.56
N THR A 71 -18.08 -29.70 -3.36
CA THR A 71 -18.69 -30.97 -2.97
C THR A 71 -20.20 -30.83 -2.80
N GLU A 72 -20.63 -29.77 -2.11
CA GLU A 72 -22.05 -29.42 -1.90
C GLU A 72 -22.80 -29.35 -3.23
N LEU A 73 -22.31 -28.56 -4.19
CA LEU A 73 -22.99 -28.32 -5.46
C LEU A 73 -22.99 -29.54 -6.38
N ARG A 74 -21.91 -30.33 -6.36
CA ARG A 74 -21.84 -31.56 -7.15
C ARG A 74 -22.87 -32.59 -6.66
N VAL A 75 -23.04 -32.73 -5.34
CA VAL A 75 -23.99 -33.69 -4.77
C VAL A 75 -25.43 -33.18 -4.85
N GLY A 76 -25.67 -31.91 -4.53
CA GLY A 76 -27.01 -31.33 -4.48
C GLY A 76 -27.62 -31.01 -5.84
N HIS A 77 -26.79 -30.56 -6.79
CA HIS A 77 -27.25 -30.02 -8.08
C HIS A 77 -26.64 -30.72 -9.30
N GLY A 78 -25.67 -31.63 -9.12
CA GLY A 78 -24.98 -32.29 -10.24
C GLY A 78 -24.06 -31.36 -11.04
N ILE A 79 -23.77 -30.17 -10.52
CA ILE A 79 -22.95 -29.13 -11.18
C ILE A 79 -21.52 -29.16 -10.63
N HIS A 80 -20.54 -29.18 -11.54
CA HIS A 80 -19.13 -29.01 -11.21
C HIS A 80 -18.77 -27.52 -11.18
N LEU A 81 -18.25 -27.04 -10.05
CA LEU A 81 -17.78 -25.67 -9.89
C LEU A 81 -16.26 -25.58 -10.16
N ASP A 82 -15.91 -24.95 -11.27
CA ASP A 82 -14.54 -24.56 -11.60
C ASP A 82 -14.36 -23.08 -11.22
N ILE A 83 -13.41 -22.81 -10.33
CA ILE A 83 -13.14 -21.45 -9.84
C ILE A 83 -11.91 -20.92 -10.57
N HIS A 84 -12.08 -19.74 -11.16
CA HIS A 84 -11.03 -18.93 -11.74
C HIS A 84 -10.89 -17.68 -10.85
N ASP A 85 -10.19 -17.85 -9.75
CA ASP A 85 -9.90 -16.79 -8.79
C ASP A 85 -8.61 -16.04 -9.18
N ARG A 86 -8.20 -15.08 -8.35
CA ARG A 86 -7.00 -14.27 -8.60
C ARG A 86 -5.78 -15.11 -8.97
N SER A 87 -5.51 -16.15 -8.19
CA SER A 87 -4.38 -17.06 -8.35
C SER A 87 -4.43 -17.78 -9.69
N TRP A 88 -5.61 -18.25 -10.10
CA TRP A 88 -5.80 -18.90 -11.40
C TRP A 88 -5.38 -18.02 -12.58
N PHE A 89 -5.73 -16.73 -12.55
CA PHE A 89 -5.39 -15.77 -13.60
C PHE A 89 -3.89 -15.45 -13.60
N THR A 90 -3.32 -15.14 -12.44
CA THR A 90 -1.90 -14.77 -12.33
C THR A 90 -0.96 -15.92 -12.73
N GLU A 91 -1.29 -17.16 -12.39
CA GLU A 91 -0.49 -18.32 -12.79
C GLU A 91 -0.51 -18.58 -14.30
N ARG A 92 -1.59 -18.21 -14.98
CA ARG A 92 -1.82 -18.52 -16.40
C ARG A 92 -1.43 -17.40 -17.34
N GLU A 93 -1.26 -16.19 -16.83
CA GLU A 93 -0.85 -15.01 -17.61
C GLU A 93 0.36 -15.34 -18.49
N LEU A 94 1.42 -15.88 -17.88
CA LEU A 94 2.70 -16.16 -18.54
C LEU A 94 2.77 -17.55 -19.21
N SER A 95 1.66 -18.30 -19.22
CA SER A 95 1.68 -19.68 -19.75
C SER A 95 1.66 -19.76 -21.28
N HIS A 96 1.25 -18.70 -21.98
CA HIS A 96 1.23 -18.66 -23.44
C HIS A 96 1.43 -17.23 -23.97
N PRO A 97 2.16 -17.02 -25.08
CA PRO A 97 2.39 -15.68 -25.64
C PRO A 97 1.11 -14.86 -25.86
N GLN A 98 0.05 -15.51 -26.34
CA GLN A 98 -1.24 -14.84 -26.58
C GLN A 98 -1.91 -14.36 -25.28
N ARG A 99 -1.74 -15.09 -24.18
CA ARG A 99 -2.28 -14.69 -22.86
C ARG A 99 -1.50 -13.53 -22.28
N GLN A 100 -0.17 -13.56 -22.45
CA GLN A 100 0.69 -12.46 -22.06
C GLN A 100 0.32 -11.18 -22.83
N THR A 101 0.11 -11.26 -24.15
CA THR A 101 -0.34 -10.11 -24.94
C THR A 101 -1.70 -9.58 -24.47
N ALA A 102 -2.68 -10.46 -24.27
CA ALA A 102 -4.01 -10.05 -23.80
C ALA A 102 -3.98 -9.43 -22.40
N ALA A 103 -3.15 -9.95 -21.49
CA ALA A 103 -2.98 -9.40 -20.16
C ALA A 103 -2.30 -8.03 -20.17
N GLU A 104 -1.30 -7.84 -21.04
CA GLU A 104 -0.64 -6.56 -21.25
C GLU A 104 -1.62 -5.52 -21.83
N GLU A 105 -2.43 -5.89 -22.83
CA GLU A 105 -3.46 -5.01 -23.41
C GLU A 105 -4.50 -4.58 -22.36
N LEU A 106 -4.96 -5.51 -21.53
CA LEU A 106 -5.88 -5.20 -20.41
C LEU A 106 -5.23 -4.28 -19.38
N SER A 107 -3.96 -4.51 -19.06
CA SER A 107 -3.22 -3.69 -18.09
C SER A 107 -3.08 -2.26 -18.62
N GLN A 108 -2.71 -2.08 -19.88
CA GLN A 108 -2.63 -0.78 -20.54
C GLN A 108 -3.97 -0.03 -20.54
N GLN A 109 -5.07 -0.76 -20.70
CA GLN A 109 -6.40 -0.15 -20.77
C GLN A 109 -6.95 0.24 -19.39
N PHE A 110 -6.74 -0.59 -18.36
CA PHE A 110 -7.45 -0.46 -17.09
C PHE A 110 -6.55 -0.24 -15.87
N VAL A 111 -5.35 -0.82 -15.86
CA VAL A 111 -4.44 -0.76 -14.72
C VAL A 111 -3.53 0.47 -14.83
N ASP A 112 -2.92 0.68 -15.99
CA ASP A 112 -1.99 1.80 -16.22
C ASP A 112 -2.58 3.18 -15.91
N PRO A 113 -3.84 3.49 -16.27
CA PRO A 113 -4.45 4.77 -15.90
C PRO A 113 -4.58 4.96 -14.39
N LEU A 114 -4.84 3.88 -13.63
CA LEU A 114 -4.94 3.90 -12.17
C LEU A 114 -3.56 4.05 -11.52
N LEU A 115 -2.52 3.52 -12.16
CA LEU A 115 -1.14 3.62 -11.70
C LEU A 115 -0.41 4.88 -12.19
N SER A 116 -1.00 5.68 -13.08
CA SER A 116 -0.40 6.96 -13.51
C SER A 116 -0.23 7.93 -12.34
N ARG A 117 0.65 8.94 -12.47
CA ARG A 117 0.80 10.03 -11.47
C ARG A 117 -0.53 10.59 -10.98
N ARG A 118 -1.53 10.73 -11.87
CA ARG A 118 -2.89 11.21 -11.55
C ARG A 118 -3.73 10.21 -10.77
N GLY A 119 -3.63 8.92 -11.09
CA GLY A 119 -4.31 7.86 -10.36
C GLY A 119 -3.72 7.63 -8.95
N ILE A 120 -2.39 7.67 -8.83
CA ILE A 120 -1.69 7.48 -7.55
C ILE A 120 -2.10 8.53 -6.51
N GLY A 121 -2.29 9.79 -6.93
CA GLY A 121 -2.64 10.88 -6.03
C GLY A 121 -3.99 10.71 -5.32
N VAL A 122 -4.85 9.82 -5.81
CA VAL A 122 -6.14 9.48 -5.19
C VAL A 122 -5.98 8.42 -4.09
N VAL A 123 -4.94 7.59 -4.19
CA VAL A 123 -4.82 6.36 -3.39
C VAL A 123 -3.69 6.44 -2.38
N VAL A 124 -2.55 7.01 -2.77
CA VAL A 124 -1.32 7.02 -1.96
C VAL A 124 -1.10 8.38 -1.29
N ALA A 125 -0.72 8.33 -0.02
CA ALA A 125 -0.37 9.50 0.80
C ALA A 125 -1.44 10.62 0.78
N PRO A 126 -2.72 10.32 1.07
CA PRO A 126 -3.80 11.30 1.19
C PRO A 126 -3.45 12.48 2.11
N ALA A 127 -2.60 12.27 3.12
CA ALA A 127 -2.10 13.30 4.02
C ALA A 127 -1.30 14.43 3.35
N LEU A 128 -0.77 14.22 2.13
CA LEU A 128 0.01 15.22 1.40
C LEU A 128 -0.87 15.94 0.36
N GLU A 129 -0.76 17.26 0.24
CA GLU A 129 -1.57 18.00 -0.76
C GLU A 129 -0.97 17.95 -2.18
N ARG A 130 0.36 18.09 -2.28
CA ARG A 130 1.06 18.15 -3.58
C ARG A 130 1.22 16.75 -4.17
N GLN A 131 0.75 16.56 -5.39
CA GLN A 131 0.89 15.30 -6.14
C GLN A 131 2.35 14.84 -6.28
N ASP A 132 3.28 15.77 -6.45
CA ASP A 132 4.72 15.49 -6.56
C ASP A 132 5.29 14.95 -5.25
N ALA A 133 4.76 15.41 -4.11
CA ALA A 133 5.11 14.91 -2.79
C ALA A 133 4.55 13.51 -2.57
N LYS A 134 3.32 13.24 -3.03
CA LYS A 134 2.74 11.88 -3.00
C LYS A 134 3.58 10.87 -3.77
N LEU A 135 3.99 11.22 -4.99
CA LEU A 135 4.86 10.36 -5.79
C LEU A 135 6.25 10.18 -5.17
N ALA A 136 6.86 11.26 -4.68
CA ALA A 136 8.14 11.18 -3.99
C ALA A 136 8.06 10.25 -2.77
N LEU A 137 7.01 10.39 -1.96
CA LEU A 137 6.77 9.52 -0.82
C LEU A 137 6.57 8.07 -1.27
N LEU A 138 5.76 7.81 -2.28
CA LEU A 138 5.56 6.46 -2.82
C LEU A 138 6.89 5.82 -3.19
N HIS A 139 7.73 6.51 -3.98
CA HIS A 139 9.04 5.96 -4.34
C HIS A 139 9.96 5.73 -3.14
N LEU A 140 9.93 6.60 -2.13
CA LEU A 140 10.66 6.38 -0.87
C LEU A 140 10.15 5.12 -0.15
N THR A 141 8.83 4.95 -0.08
CA THR A 141 8.16 3.79 0.54
C THR A 141 8.52 2.48 -0.18
N LEU A 142 8.61 2.50 -1.51
CA LEU A 142 8.92 1.31 -2.31
C LEU A 142 10.42 0.93 -2.24
N ASP A 143 11.31 1.92 -2.23
CA ASP A 143 12.76 1.70 -2.22
C ASP A 143 13.31 1.23 -0.87
N ASN A 144 12.58 1.46 0.23
CA ASN A 144 13.12 1.26 1.59
C ASN A 144 13.20 -0.21 2.04
N ARG A 145 12.89 -1.18 1.18
CA ARG A 145 12.92 -2.61 1.55
C ARG A 145 14.34 -3.21 1.63
N ASP A 146 15.32 -2.70 0.87
CA ASP A 146 16.55 -3.47 0.59
C ASP A 146 17.90 -2.73 0.65
N LYS A 147 17.93 -1.43 1.02
CA LYS A 147 19.20 -0.65 1.00
C LYS A 147 19.89 -0.50 2.36
N ALA A 148 19.50 -1.29 3.37
CA ALA A 148 20.10 -1.29 4.70
C ALA A 148 21.59 -1.73 4.75
N THR A 149 22.18 -2.18 3.64
CA THR A 149 23.50 -2.86 3.67
C THR A 149 24.62 -2.18 2.89
N GLY A 150 24.53 -0.88 2.55
CA GLY A 150 25.77 -0.15 2.16
C GLY A 150 25.65 1.11 1.29
N LYS A 151 24.45 1.55 0.91
CA LYS A 151 24.27 2.84 0.22
C LYS A 151 23.93 3.91 1.26
N GLY A 152 24.66 5.04 1.26
CA GLY A 152 24.34 6.17 2.15
C GLY A 152 22.91 6.67 1.91
N LEU A 153 22.12 6.79 2.98
CA LEU A 153 20.67 7.03 2.94
C LEU A 153 20.26 8.26 2.10
N THR A 154 21.03 9.34 2.15
CA THR A 154 20.80 10.52 1.30
C THR A 154 20.89 10.18 -0.19
N LYS A 155 21.81 9.29 -0.59
CA LYS A 155 21.99 8.91 -1.99
C LYS A 155 20.80 8.09 -2.50
N SER A 156 20.25 7.19 -1.69
CA SER A 156 19.05 6.42 -2.04
C SER A 156 17.82 7.31 -2.10
N CYS A 157 17.65 8.26 -1.17
CA CYS A 157 16.54 9.19 -1.22
C CYS A 157 16.52 10.02 -2.52
N PHE A 158 17.67 10.56 -2.94
CA PHE A 158 17.75 11.30 -4.20
C PHE A 158 17.56 10.41 -5.44
N GLU A 159 17.88 9.11 -5.37
CA GLU A 159 17.50 8.14 -6.41
C GLU A 159 15.97 8.02 -6.49
N SER A 160 15.30 7.83 -5.36
CA SER A 160 13.83 7.73 -5.29
C SER A 160 13.14 9.01 -5.79
N LEU A 161 13.66 10.19 -5.44
CA LEU A 161 13.14 11.47 -5.93
C LEU A 161 13.29 11.61 -7.45
N VAL A 162 14.41 11.17 -8.02
CA VAL A 162 14.61 11.17 -9.48
C VAL A 162 13.64 10.21 -10.16
N LEU A 163 13.48 8.99 -9.64
CA LEU A 163 12.53 8.01 -10.18
C LEU A 163 11.10 8.55 -10.12
N ALA A 164 10.71 9.23 -9.04
CA ALA A 164 9.41 9.89 -8.92
C ALA A 164 9.16 10.96 -9.99
N GLN A 165 10.19 11.72 -10.38
CA GLN A 165 10.06 12.69 -11.48
C GLN A 165 9.97 12.03 -12.85
N LEU A 166 10.51 10.82 -12.99
CA LEU A 166 10.50 10.06 -14.23
C LEU A 166 9.33 9.06 -14.33
N HIS A 167 8.47 8.98 -13.31
CA HIS A 167 7.40 7.97 -13.18
C HIS A 167 6.58 7.73 -14.47
N ASP A 168 6.16 8.80 -15.16
CA ASP A 168 5.34 8.70 -16.39
C ASP A 168 6.17 8.90 -17.67
N THR A 169 7.49 8.78 -17.60
CA THR A 169 8.37 8.96 -18.76
C THR A 169 8.63 7.63 -19.47
N ASP A 170 8.77 7.72 -20.78
CA ASP A 170 9.09 6.58 -21.65
C ASP A 170 10.03 7.03 -22.78
N THR A 171 10.21 6.18 -23.79
CA THR A 171 11.12 6.48 -24.90
C THR A 171 10.62 7.65 -25.77
N ASP A 172 9.32 7.90 -25.78
CA ASP A 172 8.64 8.94 -26.57
C ASP A 172 8.41 10.23 -25.75
N HIS A 173 8.24 10.10 -24.43
CA HIS A 173 8.00 11.18 -23.47
C HIS A 173 9.15 11.26 -22.46
N ARG A 174 10.16 12.08 -22.78
CA ARG A 174 11.38 12.21 -21.96
C ARG A 174 11.40 13.52 -21.19
N ALA A 175 12.16 13.57 -20.09
CA ALA A 175 12.34 14.75 -19.27
C ALA A 175 13.80 15.25 -19.32
N LYS A 176 14.00 16.57 -19.35
CA LYS A 176 15.35 17.16 -19.32
C LYS A 176 15.93 17.16 -17.91
N ALA A 177 17.25 17.07 -17.80
CA ALA A 177 17.95 17.21 -16.51
C ALA A 177 17.52 18.49 -15.75
N SER A 178 17.41 19.62 -16.44
CA SER A 178 17.02 20.90 -15.84
C SER A 178 15.58 20.91 -15.28
N GLU A 179 14.67 20.18 -15.92
CA GLU A 179 13.28 20.05 -15.49
C GLU A 179 13.19 19.20 -14.22
N ILE A 180 13.92 18.08 -14.20
CA ILE A 180 14.03 17.19 -13.04
C ILE A 180 14.64 17.94 -11.84
N GLU A 181 15.74 18.67 -12.07
CA GLU A 181 16.37 19.51 -11.06
C GLU A 181 15.43 20.57 -10.49
N GLY A 182 14.73 21.31 -11.36
CA GLY A 182 13.80 22.36 -10.95
C GLY A 182 12.63 21.81 -10.12
N SER A 183 12.09 20.66 -10.52
CA SER A 183 11.01 20.00 -9.80
C SER A 183 11.44 19.55 -8.40
N ILE A 184 12.61 18.90 -8.27
CA ILE A 184 13.12 18.43 -6.98
C ILE A 184 13.46 19.60 -6.05
N ILE A 185 14.02 20.70 -6.56
CA ILE A 185 14.27 21.91 -5.75
C ILE A 185 12.94 22.49 -5.23
N SER A 186 11.92 22.58 -6.09
CA SER A 186 10.59 23.04 -5.71
C SER A 186 9.90 22.12 -4.70
N LEU A 187 10.15 20.81 -4.78
CA LEU A 187 9.60 19.83 -3.87
C LEU A 187 10.18 19.93 -2.46
N LEU A 188 11.51 20.05 -2.35
CA LEU A 188 12.18 20.07 -1.05
C LEU A 188 11.99 21.42 -0.33
N GLY A 189 11.90 22.53 -1.06
CA GLY A 189 11.56 23.85 -0.53
C GLY A 189 12.64 24.51 0.35
N ALA A 190 13.36 23.74 1.16
CA ALA A 190 14.49 24.17 1.97
C ALA A 190 15.76 23.41 1.58
N GLY A 191 16.89 24.11 1.54
CA GLY A 191 18.19 23.58 1.14
C GLY A 191 18.91 24.47 0.13
N ASN A 192 20.23 24.33 0.04
CA ASN A 192 21.02 25.06 -0.96
C ASN A 192 20.72 24.50 -2.36
N PRO A 193 20.12 25.27 -3.29
CA PRO A 193 19.72 24.78 -4.61
C PRO A 193 20.89 24.18 -5.39
N THR A 194 22.11 24.69 -5.21
CA THR A 194 23.32 24.19 -5.85
C THR A 194 23.66 22.77 -5.39
N GLN A 195 23.51 22.49 -4.09
CA GLN A 195 23.74 21.17 -3.54
C GLN A 195 22.67 20.18 -3.99
N VAL A 196 21.40 20.58 -3.99
CA VAL A 196 20.29 19.76 -4.48
C VAL A 196 20.53 19.37 -5.94
N ARG A 197 20.92 20.31 -6.82
CA ARG A 197 21.30 19.99 -8.21
C ARG A 197 22.45 18.99 -8.29
N ALA A 198 23.49 19.17 -7.48
CA ALA A 198 24.63 18.26 -7.49
C ALA A 198 24.24 16.84 -7.06
N LEU A 199 23.40 16.69 -6.02
CA LEU A 199 22.89 15.40 -5.56
C LEU A 199 21.95 14.76 -6.58
N THR A 200 21.07 15.54 -7.21
CA THR A 200 20.18 15.10 -8.30
C THR A 200 20.98 14.59 -9.50
N ARG A 201 21.98 15.35 -9.97
CA ARG A 201 22.85 14.91 -11.08
C ARG A 201 23.63 13.65 -10.73
N SER A 202 24.12 13.57 -9.49
CA SER A 202 24.81 12.39 -9.01
C SER A 202 23.88 11.17 -9.00
N ALA A 203 22.61 11.33 -8.63
CA ALA A 203 21.60 10.28 -8.70
C ALA A 203 21.29 9.87 -10.14
N LEU A 204 21.04 10.82 -11.04
CA LEU A 204 20.84 10.56 -12.48
C LEU A 204 22.00 9.74 -13.06
N SER A 205 23.24 10.14 -12.80
CA SER A 205 24.43 9.42 -13.27
C SER A 205 24.54 7.99 -12.72
N ARG A 206 24.06 7.71 -11.51
CA ARG A 206 24.08 6.36 -10.92
C ARG A 206 22.97 5.50 -11.51
N LEU A 207 21.79 6.07 -11.70
CA LEU A 207 20.61 5.40 -12.25
C LEU A 207 20.74 5.14 -13.75
N SER A 208 21.53 5.94 -14.46
CA SER A 208 21.77 5.83 -15.89
C SER A 208 22.97 4.97 -16.28
N ASN A 209 23.33 3.99 -15.44
CA ASN A 209 24.39 3.03 -15.77
C ASN A 209 23.92 2.04 -16.85
N LYS A 210 24.84 1.23 -17.38
CA LYS A 210 24.50 0.23 -18.40
C LYS A 210 23.52 -0.79 -17.80
N HIS A 211 22.33 -0.91 -18.37
CA HIS A 211 21.19 -1.67 -17.83
C HIS A 211 20.62 -1.12 -16.52
N GLY A 212 20.78 0.18 -16.29
CA GLY A 212 20.19 0.86 -15.15
C GLY A 212 18.69 1.10 -15.28
N PRO A 213 18.03 1.52 -14.19
CA PRO A 213 16.61 1.83 -14.18
C PRO A 213 16.25 3.02 -15.07
N VAL A 214 17.21 3.89 -15.40
CA VAL A 214 17.00 5.11 -16.20
C VAL A 214 17.81 5.06 -17.49
N ASN A 215 17.17 5.39 -18.60
CA ASN A 215 17.83 5.58 -19.89
C ASN A 215 18.27 7.05 -20.05
N HIS A 216 19.52 7.28 -20.48
CA HIS A 216 20.04 8.63 -20.75
C HIS A 216 20.33 8.84 -22.24
N HIS A 217 19.65 9.83 -22.82
CA HIS A 217 19.81 10.25 -24.20
C HIS A 217 20.83 11.39 -24.30
N ARG A 218 22.12 11.03 -24.32
CA ARG A 218 23.25 11.96 -24.24
C ARG A 218 23.24 13.12 -25.24
N SER A 219 22.68 12.93 -26.43
CA SER A 219 22.64 13.97 -27.46
C SER A 219 21.75 15.16 -27.10
N THR A 220 20.71 14.92 -26.30
CA THR A 220 19.71 15.92 -25.92
C THR A 220 19.68 16.18 -24.41
N ASP A 221 20.44 15.40 -23.63
CA ASP A 221 20.46 15.39 -22.17
C ASP A 221 19.09 15.13 -21.54
N ASP A 222 18.33 14.24 -22.19
CA ASP A 222 17.03 13.79 -21.72
C ASP A 222 17.12 12.42 -21.04
N TYR A 223 16.21 12.18 -20.11
CA TYR A 223 16.13 10.97 -19.30
C TYR A 223 14.71 10.40 -19.37
N CYS A 224 14.60 9.08 -19.33
CA CYS A 224 13.34 8.39 -19.14
C CYS A 224 13.52 7.08 -18.36
N LEU A 225 12.45 6.54 -17.79
CA LEU A 225 12.49 5.21 -17.18
C LEU A 225 12.71 4.13 -18.23
N SER A 226 13.47 3.11 -17.85
CA SER A 226 13.56 1.89 -18.64
C SER A 226 12.25 1.11 -18.57
N HIS A 227 11.94 0.33 -19.61
CA HIS A 227 10.74 -0.50 -19.62
C HIS A 227 10.73 -1.52 -18.46
N ALA A 228 11.88 -2.10 -18.14
CA ALA A 228 12.03 -3.03 -17.01
C ALA A 228 11.72 -2.36 -15.67
N GLU A 229 12.20 -1.12 -15.46
CA GLU A 229 11.90 -0.36 -14.25
C GLU A 229 10.43 0.03 -14.16
N ASN A 230 9.80 0.43 -15.29
CA ASN A 230 8.36 0.70 -15.32
C ASN A 230 7.54 -0.53 -14.90
N LEU A 231 7.89 -1.72 -15.37
CA LEU A 231 7.22 -2.95 -14.97
C LEU A 231 7.42 -3.27 -13.47
N HIS A 232 8.66 -3.16 -12.98
CA HIS A 232 8.99 -3.37 -11.58
C HIS A 232 8.25 -2.40 -10.66
N LEU A 233 8.16 -1.12 -11.06
CA LEU A 233 7.42 -0.10 -10.34
C LEU A 233 5.94 -0.45 -10.25
N ARG A 234 5.30 -0.84 -11.36
CA ARG A 234 3.88 -1.26 -11.37
C ARG A 234 3.60 -2.42 -10.42
N GLN A 235 4.49 -3.41 -10.37
CA GLN A 235 4.38 -4.54 -9.44
C GLN A 235 4.48 -4.07 -7.98
N ASN A 236 5.45 -3.21 -7.69
CA ASN A 236 5.65 -2.67 -6.34
C ASN A 236 4.49 -1.80 -5.87
N VAL A 237 3.94 -0.94 -6.74
CA VAL A 237 2.74 -0.15 -6.44
C VAL A 237 1.54 -1.08 -6.20
N SER A 238 1.35 -2.11 -7.04
CA SER A 238 0.26 -3.07 -6.86
C SER A 238 0.33 -3.77 -5.50
N GLN A 239 1.53 -4.21 -5.09
CA GLN A 239 1.72 -4.80 -3.77
C GLN A 239 1.48 -3.79 -2.64
N PHE A 240 1.91 -2.54 -2.81
CA PHE A 240 1.65 -1.47 -1.84
C PHE A 240 0.15 -1.25 -1.64
N LEU A 241 -0.63 -1.23 -2.73
CA LEU A 241 -2.09 -1.09 -2.69
C LEU A 241 -2.79 -2.28 -2.02
N LEU A 242 -2.29 -3.50 -2.24
CA LEU A 242 -2.79 -4.69 -1.54
C LEU A 242 -2.50 -4.64 -0.04
N ASP A 243 -1.29 -4.20 0.34
CA ASP A 243 -0.92 -4.03 1.74
C ASP A 243 -1.79 -2.93 2.41
N GLU A 244 -2.13 -1.86 1.69
CA GLU A 244 -3.05 -0.80 2.14
C GLU A 244 -4.48 -1.32 2.34
N GLN A 245 -4.99 -2.10 1.38
CA GLN A 245 -6.31 -2.72 1.49
C GLN A 245 -6.41 -3.66 2.69
N SER A 246 -5.33 -4.38 3.02
CA SER A 246 -5.27 -5.23 4.22
C SER A 246 -5.49 -4.42 5.50
N LEU A 247 -4.88 -3.22 5.60
CA LEU A 247 -5.09 -2.32 6.73
C LEU A 247 -6.55 -1.82 6.76
N GLU A 248 -7.11 -1.43 5.63
CA GLU A 248 -8.53 -0.99 5.57
C GLU A 248 -9.50 -2.12 5.97
N ASP A 249 -9.20 -3.36 5.59
CA ASP A 249 -10.01 -4.54 5.95
C ASP A 249 -9.92 -4.86 7.45
N GLU A 250 -8.74 -4.73 8.07
CA GLU A 250 -8.54 -4.88 9.53
C GLU A 250 -9.28 -3.79 10.32
N ILE A 251 -9.19 -2.53 9.87
CA ILE A 251 -9.95 -1.43 10.48
C ILE A 251 -11.46 -1.68 10.33
N ARG A 252 -11.92 -2.15 9.16
CA ARG A 252 -13.34 -2.48 8.93
C ARG A 252 -13.82 -3.58 9.89
N ALA A 253 -13.01 -4.61 10.12
CA ALA A 253 -13.33 -5.66 11.08
C ALA A 253 -13.44 -5.12 12.51
N ALA A 254 -12.50 -4.28 12.94
CA ALA A 254 -12.53 -3.64 14.25
C ALA A 254 -13.74 -2.69 14.43
N ILE A 255 -14.13 -1.94 13.38
CA ILE A 255 -15.36 -1.12 13.39
C ILE A 255 -16.61 -2.00 13.65
N ALA A 256 -16.68 -3.17 12.99
CA ALA A 256 -17.82 -4.07 13.13
C ALA A 256 -17.92 -4.66 14.55
N GLU A 257 -16.78 -4.93 15.20
CA GLU A 257 -16.74 -5.37 16.59
C GLU A 257 -17.15 -4.24 17.56
N ALA A 258 -16.70 -3.01 17.30
CA ALA A 258 -16.91 -1.86 18.20
C ALA A 258 -18.30 -1.22 18.13
N THR A 259 -19.00 -1.30 16.98
CA THR A 259 -20.26 -0.56 16.80
C THR A 259 -21.52 -1.32 17.24
N LEU A 260 -21.52 -2.65 17.40
CA LEU A 260 -22.71 -3.48 17.69
C LEU A 260 -23.95 -3.23 16.79
N ASP A 261 -23.85 -2.32 15.83
CA ASP A 261 -24.94 -1.75 15.04
C ASP A 261 -24.88 -2.32 13.62
N VAL A 262 -25.62 -3.42 13.43
CA VAL A 262 -25.68 -4.19 12.18
C VAL A 262 -26.28 -3.36 11.03
N GLU A 263 -26.93 -2.22 11.32
CA GLU A 263 -27.58 -1.36 10.32
C GLU A 263 -26.65 -0.35 9.65
N ALA A 264 -25.38 -0.24 10.07
CA ALA A 264 -24.45 0.72 9.48
C ALA A 264 -24.19 0.48 7.98
N GLY A 265 -24.33 -0.76 7.51
CA GLY A 265 -24.14 -1.11 6.10
C GLY A 265 -22.67 -1.06 5.68
N ASP A 266 -22.28 -1.95 4.77
CA ASP A 266 -20.89 -2.14 4.33
C ASP A 266 -20.25 -0.86 3.78
N GLN A 267 -21.04 0.00 3.13
CA GLN A 267 -20.56 1.28 2.57
C GLN A 267 -20.09 2.26 3.66
N TYR A 268 -20.79 2.32 4.80
CA TYR A 268 -20.37 3.15 5.93
C TYR A 268 -19.03 2.66 6.48
N ALA A 269 -18.95 1.36 6.76
CA ALA A 269 -17.77 0.75 7.35
C ALA A 269 -16.54 0.89 6.44
N GLN A 270 -16.74 0.78 5.12
CA GLN A 270 -15.68 1.04 4.13
C GLN A 270 -15.20 2.50 4.15
N GLN A 271 -16.11 3.46 4.23
CA GLN A 271 -15.73 4.87 4.25
C GLN A 271 -15.05 5.26 5.58
N ALA A 272 -15.61 4.82 6.71
CA ALA A 272 -15.03 5.03 8.03
C ALA A 272 -13.62 4.42 8.15
N ALA A 273 -13.40 3.22 7.58
CA ALA A 273 -12.08 2.59 7.55
C ALA A 273 -11.04 3.44 6.80
N LYS A 274 -11.42 4.01 5.65
CA LYS A 274 -10.56 4.93 4.88
C LYS A 274 -10.20 6.19 5.68
N ASP A 275 -11.18 6.77 6.36
CA ASP A 275 -10.96 8.01 7.12
C ASP A 275 -10.11 7.76 8.37
N LEU A 276 -10.26 6.61 9.03
CA LEU A 276 -9.35 6.19 10.11
C LEU A 276 -7.94 5.88 9.60
N ARG A 277 -7.79 5.23 8.43
CA ARG A 277 -6.46 5.07 7.79
C ARG A 277 -5.81 6.42 7.53
N HIS A 278 -6.54 7.37 6.96
CA HIS A 278 -6.04 8.73 6.73
C HIS A 278 -5.60 9.41 8.03
N ALA A 279 -6.32 9.20 9.12
CA ALA A 279 -5.93 9.70 10.43
C ALA A 279 -4.61 9.11 10.92
N ILE A 280 -4.41 7.79 10.78
CA ILE A 280 -3.15 7.11 11.09
C ILE A 280 -2.00 7.73 10.27
N GLU A 281 -2.20 7.92 8.96
CA GLU A 281 -1.19 8.53 8.10
C GLU A 281 -0.86 9.98 8.49
N ASN A 282 -1.86 10.79 8.82
CA ASN A 282 -1.64 12.16 9.31
C ASN A 282 -0.78 12.17 10.58
N VAL A 283 -0.99 11.20 11.48
CA VAL A 283 -0.15 11.05 12.67
C VAL A 283 1.28 10.66 12.30
N LEU A 284 1.47 9.75 11.33
CA LEU A 284 2.81 9.38 10.84
C LEU A 284 3.54 10.56 10.20
N VAL A 285 2.85 11.39 9.42
CA VAL A 285 3.40 12.64 8.86
C VAL A 285 3.87 13.57 9.97
N ARG A 286 2.98 13.90 10.92
CA ARG A 286 3.31 14.81 12.02
C ARG A 286 4.46 14.28 12.87
N ARG A 287 4.52 12.97 13.10
CA ARG A 287 5.65 12.33 13.80
C ARG A 287 6.95 12.43 13.02
N GLY A 288 6.93 12.22 11.70
CA GLY A 288 8.09 12.40 10.84
C GLY A 288 8.61 13.84 10.86
N GLU A 289 7.71 14.82 10.72
CA GLU A 289 8.02 16.25 10.75
C GLU A 289 8.53 16.70 12.14
N GLY A 290 7.83 16.29 13.22
CA GLY A 290 8.23 16.57 14.59
C GLY A 290 9.60 15.97 14.93
N PHE A 291 9.88 14.75 14.46
CA PHE A 291 11.20 14.14 14.65
C PHE A 291 12.29 14.87 13.87
N ALA A 292 12.05 15.19 12.61
CA ALA A 292 13.01 15.95 11.81
C ALA A 292 13.31 17.33 12.40
N SER A 293 12.25 18.02 12.86
CA SER A 293 12.36 19.30 13.55
C SER A 293 13.14 19.19 14.86
N ALA A 294 12.85 18.18 15.69
CA ALA A 294 13.54 17.96 16.96
C ALA A 294 15.04 17.72 16.77
N VAL A 295 15.43 17.00 15.72
CA VAL A 295 16.85 16.82 15.37
C VAL A 295 17.48 18.14 14.90
N ALA A 296 16.73 19.00 14.23
CA ALA A 296 17.20 20.30 13.74
C ALA A 296 17.36 21.34 14.87
N THR A 297 16.41 21.39 15.80
CA THR A 297 16.33 22.43 16.84
C THR A 297 16.86 21.98 18.19
N GLY A 298 16.94 20.67 18.44
CA GLY A 298 17.24 20.09 19.75
C GLY A 298 16.04 20.07 20.70
N GLU A 299 14.87 20.53 20.26
CA GLU A 299 13.65 20.59 21.07
C GLU A 299 12.71 19.43 20.73
N VAL A 300 12.44 18.56 21.69
CA VAL A 300 11.50 17.45 21.49
C VAL A 300 10.07 17.96 21.62
N GLN A 301 9.34 17.99 20.51
CA GLN A 301 7.89 18.14 20.54
C GLN A 301 7.25 16.80 20.93
N GLN A 302 6.57 16.77 22.07
CA GLN A 302 5.74 15.61 22.41
C GLN A 302 4.42 15.73 21.66
N ILE A 303 4.11 14.70 20.86
CA ILE A 303 2.80 14.54 20.23
C ILE A 303 1.94 13.73 21.20
N GLU A 304 0.85 14.32 21.68
CA GLU A 304 -0.06 13.66 22.62
C GLU A 304 -0.95 12.62 21.89
N ALA A 305 -1.28 11.52 22.56
CA ALA A 305 -2.16 10.48 22.02
C ALA A 305 -3.55 11.00 21.57
N GLY A 306 -4.00 12.12 22.15
CA GLY A 306 -5.23 12.81 21.74
C GLY A 306 -5.20 13.39 20.32
N GLU A 307 -4.01 13.54 19.72
CA GLU A 307 -3.88 14.03 18.34
C GLU A 307 -4.31 13.02 17.28
N ILE A 308 -4.34 11.72 17.60
CA ILE A 308 -4.85 10.68 16.69
C ILE A 308 -6.32 10.93 16.39
N PHE A 309 -7.09 11.30 17.42
CA PHE A 309 -8.50 11.60 17.24
C PHE A 309 -8.76 12.97 16.64
N SER A 310 -8.01 14.01 17.02
CA SER A 310 -8.17 15.31 16.37
C SER A 310 -7.81 15.25 14.88
N ALA A 311 -6.78 14.49 14.50
CA ALA A 311 -6.46 14.24 13.10
C ALA A 311 -7.55 13.44 12.35
N ALA A 312 -8.26 12.52 13.01
CA ALA A 312 -9.41 11.80 12.45
C ALA A 312 -10.65 12.70 12.32
N ALA A 313 -10.92 13.54 13.33
CA ALA A 313 -12.04 14.47 13.36
C ALA A 313 -11.87 15.63 12.37
N ASP A 314 -10.63 16.08 12.14
CA ASP A 314 -10.29 17.12 11.17
C ASP A 314 -10.32 16.60 9.72
N ALA A 315 -10.16 15.29 9.49
CA ALA A 315 -9.93 14.72 8.16
C ALA A 315 -11.14 14.74 7.21
N LYS A 316 -12.38 14.87 7.71
CA LYS A 316 -13.61 15.32 7.00
C LYS A 316 -14.85 14.96 7.83
N ALA A 317 -15.68 15.96 8.09
CA ALA A 317 -16.98 15.78 8.74
C ALA A 317 -17.93 14.92 7.87
N GLY A 318 -18.36 13.77 8.38
CA GLY A 318 -19.56 13.08 7.87
C GLY A 318 -19.59 11.56 7.98
N SER A 319 -18.46 10.87 7.92
CA SER A 319 -18.39 9.39 7.88
C SER A 319 -18.02 8.75 9.22
N LEU A 320 -17.46 9.51 10.16
CA LEU A 320 -17.21 9.08 11.54
C LEU A 320 -18.35 9.50 12.48
N ASP A 321 -19.47 9.99 11.95
CA ASP A 321 -20.62 10.49 12.71
C ASP A 321 -21.24 9.44 13.65
N ARG A 322 -21.13 8.15 13.31
CA ARG A 322 -21.57 7.04 14.16
C ARG A 322 -20.51 6.51 15.14
N LEU A 323 -19.28 7.00 15.06
CA LEU A 323 -18.20 6.62 15.96
C LEU A 323 -17.95 7.74 16.97
N THR A 324 -17.97 7.39 18.25
CA THR A 324 -17.46 8.29 19.29
C THR A 324 -15.94 8.40 19.22
N GLN A 325 -15.41 9.43 19.88
CA GLN A 325 -13.96 9.59 20.05
C GLN A 325 -13.27 8.39 20.66
N ALA A 326 -13.85 7.85 21.71
CA ALA A 326 -13.32 6.69 22.39
C ALA A 326 -13.27 5.47 21.46
N GLN A 327 -14.35 5.21 20.70
CA GLN A 327 -14.42 4.09 19.77
C GLN A 327 -13.40 4.19 18.65
N ALA A 328 -13.24 5.37 18.04
CA ALA A 328 -12.25 5.56 16.97
C ALA A 328 -10.81 5.30 17.46
N VAL A 329 -10.47 5.77 18.66
CA VAL A 329 -9.15 5.51 19.27
C VAL A 329 -8.98 4.03 19.59
N GLU A 330 -10.00 3.40 20.18
CA GLU A 330 -9.98 1.97 20.52
C GLU A 330 -9.79 1.09 19.28
N ILE A 331 -10.50 1.38 18.18
CA ILE A 331 -10.35 0.69 16.90
C ILE A 331 -8.92 0.80 16.38
N VAL A 332 -8.35 2.02 16.39
CA VAL A 332 -6.97 2.24 15.92
C VAL A 332 -5.98 1.49 16.81
N CYS A 333 -6.12 1.59 18.14
CA CYS A 333 -5.27 0.85 19.08
C CYS A 333 -5.35 -0.66 18.87
N GLN A 334 -6.55 -1.22 18.69
CA GLN A 334 -6.76 -2.64 18.43
C GLN A 334 -5.98 -3.12 17.19
N VAL A 335 -6.06 -2.36 16.09
CA VAL A 335 -5.33 -2.67 14.85
C VAL A 335 -3.81 -2.54 15.04
N LEU A 336 -3.35 -1.55 15.81
CA LEU A 336 -1.92 -1.31 16.04
C LEU A 336 -1.28 -2.26 17.05
N ASP A 337 -2.06 -2.83 17.98
CA ASP A 337 -1.58 -3.77 19.00
C ASP A 337 -1.28 -5.15 18.40
N GLN A 338 -2.07 -5.59 17.41
CA GLN A 338 -1.90 -6.88 16.74
C GLN A 338 -2.09 -6.79 15.22
N PRO A 339 -1.26 -6.00 14.51
CA PRO A 339 -1.37 -5.88 13.06
C PRO A 339 -1.01 -7.19 12.38
N SER A 340 -1.65 -7.49 11.25
CA SER A 340 -1.15 -8.56 10.38
C SER A 340 0.25 -8.24 9.83
N GLU A 341 0.95 -9.25 9.30
CA GLU A 341 2.27 -9.02 8.69
C GLU A 341 2.24 -8.03 7.51
N SER A 342 1.15 -8.01 6.72
CA SER A 342 0.96 -7.03 5.64
C SER A 342 0.79 -5.62 6.19
N THR A 343 -0.08 -5.47 7.20
CA THR A 343 -0.36 -4.19 7.85
C THR A 343 0.88 -3.62 8.55
N GLN A 344 1.59 -4.45 9.32
CA GLN A 344 2.84 -4.04 9.97
C GLN A 344 3.88 -3.57 8.95
N ARG A 345 4.03 -4.32 7.85
CA ARG A 345 4.96 -3.97 6.77
C ARG A 345 4.56 -2.66 6.09
N HIS A 346 3.27 -2.45 5.83
CA HIS A 346 2.75 -1.23 5.24
C HIS A 346 3.03 0.00 6.12
N LEU A 347 2.61 -0.06 7.38
CA LEU A 347 2.77 1.04 8.34
C LEU A 347 4.24 1.38 8.58
N ARG A 348 5.12 0.37 8.65
CA ARG A 348 6.57 0.61 8.78
C ARG A 348 7.14 1.35 7.57
N ARG A 349 6.80 0.93 6.35
CA ARG A 349 7.27 1.62 5.14
C ARG A 349 6.79 3.07 5.09
N LEU A 350 5.52 3.32 5.44
CA LEU A 350 4.98 4.68 5.50
C LEU A 350 5.69 5.52 6.56
N ALA A 351 5.86 5.00 7.78
CA ALA A 351 6.54 5.71 8.86
C ALA A 351 7.96 6.10 8.47
N ASP A 352 8.72 5.17 7.87
CA ASP A 352 10.07 5.43 7.41
C ASP A 352 10.09 6.45 6.26
N ALA A 353 9.20 6.31 5.28
CA ALA A 353 9.13 7.21 4.13
C ALA A 353 8.75 8.63 4.54
N TYR A 354 7.78 8.81 5.43
CA TYR A 354 7.41 10.12 5.95
C TYR A 354 8.54 10.77 6.74
N THR A 355 9.24 9.97 7.54
CA THR A 355 10.41 10.42 8.28
C THR A 355 11.52 10.89 7.33
N LEU A 356 11.88 10.07 6.35
CA LEU A 356 12.89 10.41 5.34
C LEU A 356 12.48 11.65 4.54
N PHE A 357 11.21 11.73 4.13
CA PHE A 357 10.69 12.87 3.39
C PHE A 357 10.77 14.16 4.21
N ALA A 358 10.42 14.12 5.49
CA ALA A 358 10.56 15.26 6.39
C ALA A 358 12.03 15.69 6.52
N PHE A 359 12.96 14.76 6.72
CA PHE A 359 14.39 15.07 6.79
C PHE A 359 14.98 15.66 5.52
N LEU A 360 14.49 15.26 4.34
CA LEU A 360 14.93 15.84 3.07
C LEU A 360 14.49 17.30 2.92
N ARG A 361 13.41 17.70 3.60
CA ARG A 361 12.90 19.07 3.66
C ARG A 361 13.56 19.91 4.76
N GLU A 362 14.37 19.29 5.63
CA GLU A 362 15.15 19.99 6.64
C GLU A 362 16.52 20.45 6.10
N THR A 363 17.20 21.30 6.88
CA THR A 363 18.50 21.86 6.48
C THR A 363 19.59 20.79 6.29
N PRO A 364 20.63 21.04 5.46
CA PRO A 364 21.64 20.04 5.10
C PRO A 364 22.41 19.40 6.27
N ASP A 365 22.52 20.08 7.42
CA ASP A 365 23.18 19.52 8.59
C ASP A 365 22.34 18.44 9.26
N VAL A 366 21.01 18.59 9.24
CA VAL A 366 20.05 17.56 9.70
C VAL A 366 20.14 16.31 8.82
N GLN A 367 20.25 16.49 7.50
CA GLN A 367 20.42 15.38 6.55
C GLN A 367 21.67 14.53 6.82
N LYS A 368 22.76 15.13 7.35
CA LYS A 368 23.97 14.39 7.76
C LYS A 368 23.77 13.61 9.06
N VAL A 369 22.92 14.10 9.97
CA VAL A 369 22.60 13.44 11.25
C VAL A 369 21.79 12.17 11.02
N VAL A 370 20.87 12.17 10.06
CA VAL A 370 20.07 11.00 9.67
C VAL A 370 20.94 9.80 9.31
N VAL A 371 22.02 10.04 8.56
CA VAL A 371 22.96 8.98 8.18
C VAL A 371 23.58 8.34 9.42
N LYS A 372 23.85 9.09 10.49
CA LYS A 372 24.39 8.56 11.74
C LYS A 372 23.35 7.82 12.58
N ILE A 373 22.12 8.33 12.65
CA ILE A 373 21.04 7.72 13.46
C ILE A 373 20.64 6.36 12.89
N PHE A 374 20.49 6.26 11.56
CA PHE A 374 20.03 5.04 10.90
C PHE A 374 21.16 4.05 10.55
N SER A 375 22.44 4.42 10.66
CA SER A 375 23.54 3.51 10.30
C SER A 375 24.05 2.63 11.42
N GLU A 376 23.85 3.01 12.70
CA GLU A 376 24.28 2.31 13.94
C GLU A 376 24.20 3.32 15.12
N GLY A 377 23.01 3.83 15.43
CA GLY A 377 22.84 4.80 16.52
C GLY A 377 23.05 4.18 17.90
N ASP A 378 23.89 4.79 18.73
CA ASP A 378 23.98 4.52 20.16
C ASP A 378 22.91 5.34 20.89
N LEU A 379 21.92 4.67 21.49
CA LEU A 379 20.85 5.30 22.26
C LEU A 379 21.14 5.14 23.76
N TRP A 380 21.25 6.26 24.47
CA TRP A 380 21.43 6.28 25.93
C TRP A 380 20.06 6.41 26.60
N LEU A 381 19.70 5.41 27.38
CA LEU A 381 18.44 5.30 28.12
C LEU A 381 18.65 5.80 29.54
N ASP A 382 17.81 6.73 29.96
CA ASP A 382 17.76 7.19 31.34
C ASP A 382 16.78 6.36 32.18
N THR A 383 16.67 6.71 33.47
CA THR A 383 15.75 6.05 34.40
C THR A 383 14.28 6.18 34.00
N THR A 384 13.90 7.17 33.19
CA THR A 384 12.51 7.38 32.76
C THR A 384 12.05 6.33 31.75
N VAL A 385 12.99 5.73 31.00
CA VAL A 385 12.72 4.61 30.08
C VAL A 385 12.93 3.26 30.77
N ILE A 386 13.91 3.16 31.67
CA ILE A 386 14.26 1.90 32.36
C ILE A 386 13.18 1.49 33.36
N LEU A 387 12.60 2.43 34.11
CA LEU A 387 11.56 2.12 35.10
C LEU A 387 10.33 1.46 34.47
N PRO A 388 9.75 1.98 33.37
CA PRO A 388 8.69 1.30 32.65
C PRO A 388 9.07 -0.11 32.16
N LEU A 389 10.27 -0.32 31.62
CA LEU A 389 10.71 -1.65 31.18
C LEU A 389 10.76 -2.65 32.34
N LEU A 390 11.29 -2.22 33.48
CA LEU A 390 11.32 -3.05 34.69
C LEU A 390 9.90 -3.35 35.17
N ALA A 391 9.01 -2.36 35.15
CA ALA A 391 7.61 -2.55 35.50
C ALA A 391 6.91 -3.56 34.57
N GLU A 392 7.20 -3.53 33.27
CA GLU A 392 6.64 -4.47 32.29
C GLU A 392 7.09 -5.92 32.49
N THR A 393 8.22 -6.17 33.17
CA THR A 393 8.61 -7.55 33.52
C THR A 393 7.60 -8.23 34.44
N LEU A 394 6.81 -7.45 35.19
CA LEU A 394 5.77 -7.92 36.09
C LEU A 394 4.45 -8.23 35.38
N LEU A 395 4.26 -7.79 34.12
CA LEU A 395 3.07 -8.08 33.33
C LEU A 395 3.14 -9.51 32.79
N LEU A 396 2.18 -10.36 33.15
CA LEU A 396 2.13 -11.75 32.67
C LEU A 396 1.78 -11.85 31.19
N ASP A 397 0.91 -10.95 30.72
CA ASP A 397 0.62 -10.79 29.32
C ASP A 397 1.81 -10.13 28.60
N ARG A 398 2.28 -10.78 27.53
CA ARG A 398 3.38 -10.27 26.72
C ARG A 398 2.94 -9.16 25.78
N GLN A 399 1.66 -9.10 25.41
CA GLN A 399 1.13 -8.07 24.52
C GLN A 399 1.00 -6.72 25.24
N ALA A 400 0.76 -6.73 26.56
CA ALA A 400 0.75 -5.52 27.37
C ALA A 400 2.14 -4.85 27.59
N ARG A 401 3.24 -5.45 27.08
CA ARG A 401 4.63 -4.99 27.32
C ARG A 401 5.15 -4.06 26.21
N HIS A 402 4.48 -2.94 26.03
CA HIS A 402 4.72 -1.96 24.96
C HIS A 402 6.16 -1.42 24.90
N TYR A 403 6.77 -1.03 26.02
CA TYR A 403 8.15 -0.53 26.07
C TYR A 403 9.16 -1.63 25.70
N THR A 404 8.92 -2.86 26.15
CA THR A 404 9.74 -4.03 25.87
C THR A 404 9.70 -4.37 24.37
N VAL A 405 8.51 -4.32 23.76
CA VAL A 405 8.34 -4.53 22.32
C VAL A 405 9.05 -3.43 21.54
N LEU A 406 8.90 -2.17 21.94
CA LEU A 406 9.51 -1.02 21.28
C LEU A 406 11.06 -1.08 21.31
N LEU A 407 11.66 -1.39 22.46
CA LEU A 407 13.13 -1.50 22.54
C LEU A 407 13.68 -2.75 21.88
N ARG A 408 12.93 -3.84 21.84
CA ARG A 408 13.31 -4.99 21.00
C ARG A 408 13.29 -4.65 19.53
N ALA A 409 12.25 -3.95 19.07
CA ALA A 409 12.19 -3.47 17.68
C ALA A 409 13.37 -2.54 17.35
N ALA A 410 13.80 -1.69 18.30
CA ALA A 410 14.98 -0.86 18.16
C ALA A 410 16.27 -1.69 18.03
N LEU A 411 16.47 -2.72 18.87
CA LEU A 411 17.61 -3.64 18.79
C LEU A 411 17.61 -4.44 17.49
N ASP A 412 16.45 -4.96 17.06
CA ASP A 412 16.29 -5.69 15.81
C ASP A 412 16.54 -4.79 14.58
N ALA A 413 16.33 -3.47 14.73
CA ALA A 413 16.69 -2.46 13.74
C ALA A 413 18.18 -2.08 13.75
N GLY A 414 19.00 -2.69 14.62
CA GLY A 414 20.45 -2.48 14.68
C GLY A 414 20.91 -1.34 15.58
N LEU A 415 20.02 -0.76 16.39
CA LEU A 415 20.40 0.26 17.39
C LEU A 415 21.12 -0.40 18.57
N ARG A 416 22.07 0.32 19.16
CA ARG A 416 22.76 -0.10 20.40
C ARG A 416 22.18 0.68 21.56
N LEU A 417 21.66 -0.04 22.56
CA LEU A 417 21.05 0.57 23.73
C LEU A 417 22.04 0.55 24.89
N TYR A 418 22.28 1.71 25.48
CA TYR A 418 23.12 1.92 26.66
C TYR A 418 22.26 2.48 27.79
N VAL A 419 22.63 2.19 29.02
CA VAL A 419 22.00 2.76 30.22
C VAL A 419 22.91 3.84 30.76
N THR A 420 22.38 5.03 31.01
CA THR A 420 23.13 6.08 31.71
C THR A 420 23.29 5.73 33.19
N ASP A 421 24.43 6.05 33.80
CA ASP A 421 24.71 5.85 35.23
C ASP A 421 23.72 6.59 36.15
#